data_AF-A0A8T1P5Z5-F1
#
_entry.id   AF-A0A8T1P5Z5-F1
#
_cell.length_a   1.000
_cell.length_b   1.000
_cell.length_c   1.000
_cell.angle_alpha   90.00
_cell.angle_beta   90.00
_cell.angle_gamma   90.00
#
_symmetry.space_group_name_H-M   'P 1'
#
loop_
_entity.id
_entity.type
_entity.pdbx_description
1 polymer ?
#
loop_
_entity_poly.entity_id
_entity_poly.type
_entity_poly.pdbx_seq_one_letter_code
_entity_poly.pdbx_strand_id
1 'polypeptide(L)'
;MVSMPAIKPLTSLDFETNIFKKEKVNLARHDEYIVTEGRDLFPLLPDAFKGIKQIGCIGWGSQGPSQAQNLRDSLAEVKSDIVVKIGLRKGSRSFAEARSAGFTEENGTLGDIWETVSGSDLVLLLISDSAQAVIYGNFRI
;
A
#
# COMPACT_ATOMS: atom_id res chain seq x y z
N MET A 1 -5.93 23.17 45.42
CA MET A 1 -5.64 22.00 44.55
C MET A 1 -6.40 22.20 43.25
N VAL A 2 -5.71 22.39 42.14
CA VAL A 2 -6.35 22.48 40.81
C VAL A 2 -6.65 21.04 40.37
N SER A 3 -7.92 20.71 40.18
CA SER A 3 -8.34 19.42 39.64
C SER A 3 -7.80 19.28 38.23
N MET A 4 -6.96 18.26 37.99
CA MET A 4 -6.57 17.93 36.62
C MET A 4 -7.80 17.45 35.84
N PRO A 5 -7.93 17.82 34.55
CA PRO A 5 -8.98 17.27 33.70
C PRO A 5 -8.87 15.76 33.65
N ALA A 6 -10.00 15.05 33.75
CA ALA A 6 -10.05 13.61 33.53
C ALA A 6 -9.56 13.32 32.10
N ILE A 7 -8.40 12.69 31.97
CA ILE A 7 -7.86 12.22 30.70
C ILE A 7 -8.78 11.09 30.22
N LYS A 8 -9.44 11.29 29.08
CA LYS A 8 -10.21 10.23 28.41
C LYS A 8 -9.25 9.07 28.16
N PRO A 9 -9.54 7.83 28.57
CA PRO A 9 -8.66 6.71 28.30
C PRO A 9 -8.47 6.60 26.78
N LEU A 10 -7.22 6.69 26.34
CA LEU A 10 -6.89 6.45 24.94
C LEU A 10 -7.23 4.98 24.65
N THR A 11 -8.08 4.75 23.65
CA THR A 11 -8.33 3.42 23.11
C THR A 11 -7.03 2.90 22.50
N SER A 12 -6.37 1.96 23.19
CA SER A 12 -5.26 1.20 22.61
C SER A 12 -5.84 0.26 21.56
N LEU A 13 -5.36 0.37 20.33
CA LEU A 13 -5.71 -0.51 19.22
C LEU A 13 -4.72 -1.68 19.21
N ASP A 14 -5.24 -2.90 19.20
CA ASP A 14 -4.46 -4.13 19.06
C ASP A 14 -4.78 -4.80 17.71
N PHE A 15 -3.85 -5.60 17.20
CA PHE A 15 -4.00 -6.38 15.97
C PHE A 15 -3.38 -7.76 16.12
N GLU A 16 -3.88 -8.73 15.37
CA GLU A 16 -3.34 -10.08 15.33
C GLU A 16 -2.54 -10.30 14.05
N THR A 17 -1.41 -11.00 14.18
CA THR A 17 -0.53 -11.34 13.06
C THR A 17 0.11 -12.70 13.32
N ASN A 18 0.13 -13.54 12.29
CA ASN A 18 0.76 -14.87 12.34
C ASN A 18 2.12 -14.90 11.61
N ILE A 19 2.54 -13.77 11.03
CA ILE A 19 3.68 -13.69 10.11
C ILE A 19 4.76 -12.78 10.69
N PHE A 20 4.36 -11.58 11.10
CA PHE A 20 5.28 -10.58 11.65
C PHE A 20 5.30 -10.62 13.17
N LYS A 21 6.46 -10.33 13.76
CA LYS A 21 6.60 -10.21 15.21
C LYS A 21 5.90 -8.93 15.69
N LYS A 22 4.89 -9.09 16.55
CA LYS A 22 4.23 -8.01 17.28
C LYS A 22 5.06 -7.63 18.50
N GLU A 23 5.37 -6.35 18.67
CA GLU A 23 6.11 -5.81 19.80
C GLU A 23 5.27 -4.80 20.58
N LYS A 24 5.41 -4.79 21.89
CA LYS A 24 4.69 -3.88 22.78
C LYS A 24 5.61 -2.73 23.18
N VAL A 25 5.16 -1.50 22.97
CA VAL A 25 5.87 -0.29 23.38
C VAL A 25 5.05 0.50 24.41
N ASN A 26 5.72 1.16 25.34
CA ASN A 26 5.07 2.01 26.35
C ASN A 26 5.31 3.49 26.03
N LEU A 27 4.24 4.22 25.75
CA LEU A 27 4.25 5.64 25.45
C LEU A 27 3.47 6.39 26.54
N ALA A 28 4.19 7.03 27.45
CA ALA A 28 3.62 7.78 28.57
C ALA A 28 2.52 6.99 29.33
N ARG A 29 2.83 5.73 29.72
CA ARG A 29 1.93 4.79 30.40
C ARG A 29 0.80 4.21 29.54
N HIS A 30 0.83 4.41 28.24
CA HIS A 30 -0.06 3.75 27.29
C HIS A 30 0.71 2.67 26.56
N ASP A 31 0.14 1.48 26.55
CA ASP A 31 0.69 0.36 25.81
C ASP A 31 0.16 0.39 24.38
N GLU A 32 1.08 0.35 23.42
CA GLU A 32 0.79 0.26 21.99
C GLU A 32 1.53 -0.94 21.39
N TYR A 33 0.97 -1.50 20.32
CA TYR A 33 1.57 -2.61 19.60
C TYR A 33 2.07 -2.16 18.24
N ILE A 34 3.28 -2.60 17.88
CA ILE A 34 3.94 -2.26 16.62
C ILE A 34 4.52 -3.50 15.94
N VAL A 35 4.84 -3.35 14.66
CA VAL A 35 5.77 -4.24 13.94
C VAL A 35 6.98 -3.39 13.58
N THR A 36 8.17 -3.81 13.99
CA THR A 36 9.41 -3.12 13.64
C THR A 36 9.73 -3.33 12.16
N GLU A 37 10.30 -2.31 11.52
CA GLU A 37 10.76 -2.40 10.13
C GLU A 37 12.10 -3.15 10.01
N GLY A 38 12.42 -3.63 8.81
CA GLY A 38 13.70 -4.28 8.53
C GLY A 38 13.69 -5.02 7.20
N ARG A 39 14.82 -4.98 6.46
CA ARG A 39 14.97 -5.77 5.22
C ARG A 39 15.06 -7.27 5.48
N ASP A 40 15.50 -7.65 6.68
CA ASP A 40 15.49 -9.03 7.19
C ASP A 40 14.06 -9.62 7.26
N LEU A 41 13.03 -8.78 7.19
CA LEU A 41 11.63 -9.19 7.14
C LEU A 41 11.11 -9.44 5.72
N PHE A 42 11.84 -9.03 4.67
CA PHE A 42 11.41 -9.24 3.28
C PHE A 42 11.13 -10.72 2.96
N PRO A 43 11.90 -11.70 3.45
CA PRO A 43 11.60 -13.12 3.23
C PRO A 43 10.20 -13.57 3.70
N LEU A 44 9.52 -12.78 4.54
CA LEU A 44 8.16 -13.04 5.01
C LEU A 44 7.08 -12.50 4.07
N LEU A 45 7.44 -11.65 3.09
CA LEU A 45 6.50 -11.04 2.16
C LEU A 45 5.71 -12.06 1.31
N PRO A 46 6.28 -13.18 0.84
CA PRO A 46 5.49 -14.20 0.11
C PRO A 46 4.35 -14.78 0.94
N ASP A 47 4.58 -15.03 2.24
CA ASP A 47 3.54 -15.49 3.14
C ASP A 47 2.54 -14.37 3.47
N ALA A 48 3.03 -13.14 3.65
CA ALA A 48 2.18 -11.96 3.91
C ALA A 48 1.24 -11.64 2.76
N PHE A 49 1.69 -11.86 1.53
CA PHE A 49 0.92 -11.66 0.31
C PHE A 49 0.34 -12.96 -0.26
N LYS A 50 0.19 -14.01 0.55
CA LYS A 50 -0.34 -15.28 0.09
C LYS A 50 -1.71 -15.09 -0.59
N GLY A 51 -1.80 -15.50 -1.84
CA GLY A 51 -3.00 -15.40 -2.67
C GLY A 51 -3.06 -14.13 -3.54
N ILE A 52 -2.18 -13.16 -3.33
CA ILE A 52 -2.02 -11.99 -4.19
C ILE A 52 -1.03 -12.34 -5.29
N LYS A 53 -1.42 -12.11 -6.55
CA LYS A 53 -0.59 -12.25 -7.76
C LYS A 53 -0.32 -10.90 -8.41
N GLN A 54 -1.26 -9.95 -8.27
CA GLN A 54 -1.08 -8.60 -8.78
C GLN A 54 -1.49 -7.55 -7.74
N ILE A 55 -0.63 -6.55 -7.54
CA ILE A 55 -0.89 -5.34 -6.76
C ILE A 55 -1.08 -4.17 -7.73
N GLY A 56 -2.27 -3.59 -7.73
CA GLY A 56 -2.64 -2.44 -8.55
C GLY A 56 -2.40 -1.12 -7.83
N CYS A 57 -1.39 -0.35 -8.23
CA CYS A 57 -1.11 0.98 -7.72
C CYS A 57 -1.83 2.04 -8.58
N ILE A 58 -2.91 2.61 -8.05
CA ILE A 58 -3.79 3.50 -8.81
C ILE A 58 -3.42 4.96 -8.58
N GLY A 59 -2.94 5.62 -9.61
CA GLY A 59 -2.49 7.02 -9.56
C GLY A 59 -0.98 7.18 -9.44
N TRP A 60 -0.50 8.33 -9.90
CA TRP A 60 0.94 8.69 -9.93
C TRP A 60 1.16 10.09 -9.33
N GLY A 61 0.53 10.33 -8.17
CA GLY A 61 0.71 11.55 -7.40
C GLY A 61 1.96 11.51 -6.52
N SER A 62 1.88 12.01 -5.28
CA SER A 62 3.02 11.98 -4.36
C SER A 62 3.34 10.58 -3.83
N GLN A 63 2.33 9.75 -3.57
CA GLN A 63 2.51 8.42 -2.97
C GLN A 63 2.68 7.30 -4.01
N GLY A 64 2.08 7.44 -5.20
CA GLY A 64 2.11 6.41 -6.26
C GLY A 64 3.53 5.99 -6.66
N PRO A 65 4.41 6.92 -7.06
CA PRO A 65 5.78 6.60 -7.49
C PRO A 65 6.61 5.94 -6.40
N SER A 66 6.52 6.43 -5.16
CA SER A 66 7.33 5.93 -4.04
C SER A 66 6.88 4.56 -3.59
N GLN A 67 5.58 4.36 -3.38
CA GLN A 67 5.06 3.07 -2.93
C GLN A 67 5.24 1.98 -4.00
N ALA A 68 4.98 2.28 -5.27
CA ALA A 68 5.12 1.30 -6.33
C ALA A 68 6.58 0.83 -6.52
N GLN A 69 7.55 1.76 -6.50
CA GLN A 69 8.96 1.40 -6.61
C GLN A 69 9.43 0.62 -5.38
N ASN A 70 9.06 1.05 -4.17
CA ASN A 70 9.42 0.31 -2.95
C ASN A 70 8.85 -1.11 -2.95
N LEU A 71 7.59 -1.30 -3.37
CA LEU A 71 6.98 -2.63 -3.49
C LEU A 71 7.70 -3.48 -4.53
N ARG A 72 7.92 -2.95 -5.73
CA ARG A 72 8.64 -3.66 -6.80
C ARG A 72 10.02 -4.11 -6.32
N ASP A 73 10.78 -3.22 -5.71
CA ASP A 73 12.15 -3.49 -5.29
C ASP A 73 12.19 -4.51 -4.13
N SER A 74 11.27 -4.39 -3.15
CA SER A 74 11.19 -5.33 -2.02
C SER A 74 10.76 -6.74 -2.46
N LEU A 75 9.80 -6.84 -3.40
CA LEU A 75 9.36 -8.11 -3.98
C LEU A 75 10.43 -8.74 -4.86
N ALA A 76 11.17 -7.92 -5.62
CA ALA A 76 12.29 -8.37 -6.44
C ALA A 76 13.43 -8.94 -5.59
N GLU A 77 13.72 -8.33 -4.43
CA GLU A 77 14.76 -8.80 -3.50
C GLU A 77 14.52 -10.26 -3.04
N VAL A 78 13.26 -10.64 -2.88
CA VAL A 78 12.86 -12.02 -2.52
C VAL A 78 12.39 -12.87 -3.70
N LYS A 79 12.58 -12.37 -4.94
CA LYS A 79 12.22 -13.06 -6.18
C LYS A 79 10.74 -13.50 -6.20
N SER A 80 9.87 -12.70 -5.61
CA SER A 80 8.43 -12.90 -5.71
C SER A 80 7.96 -12.70 -7.15
N ASP A 81 6.95 -13.46 -7.55
CA ASP A 81 6.29 -13.38 -8.87
C ASP A 81 5.15 -12.36 -8.91
N ILE A 82 4.88 -11.69 -7.80
CA ILE A 82 3.83 -10.67 -7.69
C ILE A 82 4.15 -9.50 -8.62
N VAL A 83 3.18 -9.16 -9.47
CA VAL A 83 3.27 -8.02 -10.39
C VAL A 83 2.78 -6.75 -9.70
N VAL A 84 3.61 -5.71 -9.68
CA VAL A 84 3.18 -4.35 -9.30
C VAL A 84 2.79 -3.61 -10.57
N LYS A 85 1.49 -3.37 -10.77
CA LYS A 85 0.95 -2.71 -11.98
C LYS A 85 0.39 -1.33 -11.65
N ILE A 86 0.77 -0.34 -12.44
CA ILE A 86 0.28 1.04 -12.29
C ILE A 86 -0.99 1.22 -13.13
N GLY A 87 -2.05 1.74 -12.51
CA GLY A 87 -3.29 2.10 -13.17
C GLY A 87 -3.44 3.62 -13.28
N LEU A 88 -3.45 4.14 -14.50
CA LEU A 88 -3.65 5.57 -14.78
C LEU A 88 -4.86 5.79 -15.66
N ARG A 89 -5.53 6.93 -15.49
CA ARG A 89 -6.63 7.34 -16.38
C ARG A 89 -6.07 7.58 -17.78
N LYS A 90 -6.81 7.14 -18.82
CA LYS A 90 -6.49 7.43 -20.22
C LYS A 90 -6.15 8.92 -20.42
N GLY A 91 -5.02 9.18 -21.08
CA GLY A 91 -4.52 10.54 -21.34
C GLY A 91 -3.84 11.22 -20.14
N SER A 92 -3.57 10.50 -19.06
CA SER A 92 -2.78 11.03 -17.94
C SER A 92 -1.41 11.49 -18.43
N ARG A 93 -0.95 12.66 -17.94
CA ARG A 93 0.39 13.16 -18.25
C ARG A 93 1.49 12.31 -17.60
N SER A 94 1.15 11.59 -16.53
CA SER A 94 2.09 10.79 -15.76
C SER A 94 2.45 9.43 -16.38
N PHE A 95 1.89 9.07 -17.54
CA PHE A 95 2.35 7.87 -18.27
C PHE A 95 3.85 7.94 -18.58
N ALA A 96 4.36 9.10 -19.00
CA ALA A 96 5.79 9.26 -19.30
C ALA A 96 6.67 9.12 -18.05
N GLU A 97 6.19 9.59 -16.91
CA GLU A 97 6.88 9.48 -15.63
C GLU A 97 6.91 8.03 -15.12
N ALA A 98 5.77 7.32 -15.22
CA ALA A 98 5.69 5.89 -14.87
C ALA A 98 6.63 5.04 -15.75
N ARG A 99 6.67 5.29 -17.06
CA ARG A 99 7.61 4.65 -17.98
C ARG A 99 9.07 4.94 -17.64
N SER A 100 9.39 6.19 -17.31
CA SER A 100 10.73 6.58 -16.86
C SER A 100 11.15 5.86 -15.57
N ALA A 101 10.19 5.49 -14.71
CA ALA A 101 10.42 4.69 -13.51
C ALA A 101 10.46 3.17 -13.78
N GLY A 102 10.34 2.73 -15.04
CA GLY A 102 10.41 1.33 -15.45
C GLY A 102 9.06 0.59 -15.51
N PHE A 103 7.94 1.28 -15.28
CA PHE A 103 6.61 0.71 -15.43
C PHE A 103 6.09 0.93 -16.85
N THR A 104 5.91 -0.12 -17.63
CA THR A 104 5.51 0.03 -19.05
C THR A 104 4.38 -0.90 -19.45
N GLU A 105 3.72 -0.57 -20.55
CA GLU A 105 2.66 -1.41 -21.10
C GLU A 105 3.22 -2.75 -21.60
N GLU A 106 4.43 -2.74 -22.17
CA GLU A 106 5.06 -3.92 -22.77
C GLU A 106 5.43 -4.98 -21.74
N ASN A 107 5.87 -4.58 -20.54
CA ASN A 107 6.15 -5.50 -19.44
C ASN A 107 4.93 -5.78 -18.56
N GLY A 108 3.75 -5.26 -18.94
CA GLY A 108 2.49 -5.49 -18.23
C GLY A 108 2.34 -4.74 -16.91
N THR A 109 3.22 -3.79 -16.60
CA THR A 109 3.22 -3.09 -15.30
C THR A 109 2.67 -1.65 -15.37
N LEU A 110 2.15 -1.22 -16.52
CA LEU A 110 1.40 0.04 -16.69
C LEU A 110 0.17 -0.19 -17.56
N GLY A 111 -0.96 0.39 -17.18
CA GLY A 111 -2.21 0.26 -17.92
C GLY A 111 -3.29 1.26 -17.52
N ASP A 112 -4.49 1.05 -18.08
CA ASP A 112 -5.67 1.83 -17.69
C ASP A 112 -6.08 1.51 -16.24
N ILE A 113 -6.63 2.52 -15.55
CA ILE A 113 -7.13 2.39 -14.18
C ILE A 113 -8.07 1.19 -14.00
N TRP A 114 -9.07 1.01 -14.87
CA TRP A 114 -10.12 0.01 -14.64
C TRP A 114 -9.64 -1.40 -14.96
N GLU A 115 -8.77 -1.54 -15.96
CA GLU A 115 -8.10 -2.79 -16.28
C GLU A 115 -7.15 -3.23 -15.15
N THR A 116 -6.37 -2.30 -14.60
CA THR A 116 -5.48 -2.59 -13.48
C THR A 116 -6.29 -2.99 -12.25
N VAL A 117 -7.40 -2.31 -11.96
CA VAL A 117 -8.27 -2.63 -10.82
C VAL A 117 -8.90 -4.02 -10.96
N SER A 118 -9.48 -4.34 -12.12
CA SER A 118 -10.16 -5.62 -12.32
C SER A 118 -9.22 -6.82 -12.31
N GLY A 119 -7.95 -6.63 -12.69
CA GLY A 119 -6.92 -7.67 -12.69
C GLY A 119 -6.12 -7.80 -11.40
N SER A 120 -6.35 -6.96 -10.38
CA SER A 120 -5.55 -6.96 -9.15
C SER A 120 -6.25 -7.64 -7.97
N ASP A 121 -5.48 -8.40 -7.19
CA ASP A 121 -5.96 -9.01 -5.95
C ASP A 121 -5.87 -8.02 -4.77
N LEU A 122 -4.93 -7.07 -4.87
CA LEU A 122 -4.79 -5.95 -3.94
C LEU A 122 -4.74 -4.64 -4.72
N VAL A 123 -5.59 -3.68 -4.36
CA VAL A 123 -5.64 -2.35 -5.01
C VAL A 123 -5.23 -1.27 -4.01
N LEU A 124 -4.20 -0.51 -4.35
CA LEU A 124 -3.78 0.69 -3.63
C LEU A 124 -4.35 1.92 -4.34
N LEU A 125 -5.35 2.56 -3.72
CA LEU A 125 -6.02 3.73 -4.29
C LEU A 125 -5.28 5.02 -3.89
N LEU A 126 -4.30 5.43 -4.70
CA LEU A 126 -3.36 6.53 -4.44
C LEU A 126 -3.64 7.79 -5.29
N ILE A 127 -4.91 8.01 -5.61
CA ILE A 127 -5.40 9.25 -6.25
C ILE A 127 -5.84 10.26 -5.19
N SER A 128 -6.05 11.52 -5.58
CA SER A 128 -6.53 12.56 -4.65
C SER A 128 -7.88 12.19 -4.02
N ASP A 129 -8.07 12.58 -2.76
CA ASP A 129 -9.30 12.29 -1.99
C ASP A 129 -10.56 12.78 -2.72
N SER A 130 -10.49 13.96 -3.34
CA SER A 130 -11.57 14.51 -4.16
C SER A 130 -11.91 13.60 -5.35
N ALA A 131 -10.90 13.00 -5.97
CA ALA A 131 -11.09 12.07 -7.06
C ALA A 131 -11.69 10.75 -6.55
N GLN A 132 -11.25 10.26 -5.39
CA GLN A 132 -11.83 9.07 -4.75
C GLN A 132 -13.32 9.24 -4.49
N ALA A 133 -13.72 10.37 -3.89
CA ALA A 133 -15.12 10.67 -3.60
C ALA A 133 -16.02 10.63 -4.86
N VAL A 134 -15.49 11.06 -6.00
CA VAL A 134 -16.22 11.06 -7.29
C VAL A 134 -16.30 9.66 -7.89
N ILE A 135 -15.21 8.88 -7.86
CA ILE A 135 -15.15 7.60 -8.58
C ILE A 135 -15.49 6.39 -7.71
N TYR A 136 -15.67 6.56 -6.39
CA TYR A 136 -15.94 5.45 -5.47
C TYR A 136 -17.13 4.59 -5.91
N GLY A 137 -18.20 5.22 -6.41
CA GLY A 137 -19.38 4.52 -6.92
C GLY A 137 -19.10 3.59 -8.11
N ASN A 138 -18.02 3.83 -8.85
CA ASN A 138 -17.63 3.04 -10.02
C ASN A 138 -16.78 1.81 -9.65
N PHE A 139 -16.31 1.71 -8.41
CA PHE A 139 -15.63 0.52 -7.88
C PHE A 139 -16.60 -0.56 -7.36
N ARG A 140 -17.91 -0.32 -7.46
CA ARG A 140 -18.92 -1.33 -7.11
C ARG A 140 -18.97 -2.37 -8.24
N ILE A 141 -18.23 -3.45 -8.04
CA ILE A 141 -18.31 -4.69 -8.82
C ILE A 141 -19.51 -5.50 -8.33
#